data_AF-A0A7C3X3G7-F1
#
_entry.id   AF-A0A7C3X3G7-F1
#
_cell.length_a   1.000
_cell.length_b   1.000
_cell.length_c   1.000
_cell.angle_alpha   90.00
_cell.angle_beta   90.00
_cell.angle_gamma   90.00
#
_symmetry.space_group_name_H-M   'P 1'
#
loop_
_entity.id
_entity.type
_entity.pdbx_description
1 polymer ?
#
loop_
_entity_poly.entity_id
_entity_poly.type
_entity_poly.pdbx_seq_one_letter_code
_entity_poly.pdbx_strand_id
1 'polypeptide(L)'
;VEHWPVIGFVAKKLYIIFIDRSNRLDTKRVNEEIKHALKMGDGVAVFAESRISCGKDVQPFRPALLSAPVECNMPVYYASITYEAIDGTPPISYFVAWWRPEPFTYHLIRLLGYRGFKARVIFGEQPIYGTDRKELANQLWQNVRKNFIPIQ
;
A
#
# COMPACT_ATOMS: atom_id res chain seq x y z
N VAL A 1 9.87 -9.94 5.95
CA VAL A 1 10.52 -8.59 5.91
C VAL A 1 10.97 -8.13 7.29
N GLU A 2 10.19 -8.38 8.35
CA GLU A 2 10.54 -8.03 9.74
C GLU A 2 11.89 -8.57 10.23
N HIS A 3 12.35 -9.70 9.68
CA HIS A 3 13.58 -10.38 10.10
C HIS A 3 14.83 -9.86 9.38
N TRP A 4 14.71 -8.81 8.56
CA TRP A 4 15.86 -8.24 7.86
C TRP A 4 16.64 -7.28 8.77
N PRO A 5 17.97 -7.37 8.83
CA PRO A 5 18.76 -6.62 9.81
C PRO A 5 18.63 -5.10 9.67
N VAL A 6 18.49 -4.57 8.45
CA VAL A 6 18.32 -3.12 8.21
C VAL A 6 16.84 -2.73 8.12
N ILE A 7 16.07 -3.41 7.26
CA ILE A 7 14.66 -3.09 7.04
C ILE A 7 13.81 -3.39 8.29
N GLY A 8 14.10 -4.47 9.02
CA GLY A 8 13.44 -4.82 10.26
C GLY A 8 13.74 -3.85 11.40
N PHE A 9 14.97 -3.35 11.49
CA PHE A 9 15.33 -2.31 12.46
C PHE A 9 14.63 -0.98 12.18
N VAL A 10 14.63 -0.54 10.91
CA VAL A 10 13.92 0.67 10.47
C VAL A 10 12.40 0.50 10.64
N ALA A 11 11.85 -0.66 10.30
CA ALA A 11 10.43 -0.95 10.44
C ALA A 11 9.95 -0.88 11.90
N LYS A 12 10.76 -1.39 12.85
CA LYS A 12 10.47 -1.29 14.29
C LYS A 12 10.51 0.14 14.82
N LYS A 13 11.23 1.05 14.15
CA LYS A 13 11.31 2.48 14.50
C LYS A 13 10.25 3.34 13.81
N LEU A 14 9.65 2.87 12.72
CA LEU A 14 8.65 3.60 11.92
C LEU A 14 7.19 3.23 12.24
N TYR A 15 6.90 2.67 13.42
CA TYR A 15 5.55 2.27 13.84
C TYR A 15 4.80 1.41 12.79
N ILE A 16 5.52 0.52 12.09
CA ILE A 16 4.91 -0.34 11.08
C ILE A 16 4.04 -1.39 11.76
N ILE A 17 2.73 -1.34 11.49
CA ILE A 17 1.77 -2.35 11.93
C ILE A 17 1.89 -3.57 11.00
N PHE A 18 2.50 -4.64 11.50
CA PHE A 18 2.63 -5.89 10.75
C PHE A 18 1.33 -6.69 10.76
N ILE A 19 1.00 -7.29 9.62
CA ILE A 19 -0.18 -8.16 9.44
C ILE A 19 0.31 -9.58 9.15
N ASP A 20 -0.05 -10.52 10.02
CA ASP A 20 0.07 -11.94 9.75
C ASP A 20 -1.08 -12.39 8.84
N ARG A 21 -0.75 -12.67 7.59
CA ARG A 21 -1.72 -13.08 6.56
C ARG A 21 -2.15 -14.54 6.70
N SER A 22 -1.44 -15.35 7.49
CA SER A 22 -1.80 -16.74 7.77
C SER A 22 -2.89 -16.84 8.85
N ASN A 23 -3.02 -15.81 9.68
CA ASN A 23 -3.97 -15.75 10.78
C ASN A 23 -5.09 -14.75 10.48
N ARG A 24 -6.29 -15.25 10.17
CA ARG A 24 -7.47 -14.41 9.90
C ARG A 24 -7.89 -13.56 11.11
N LEU A 25 -7.55 -13.96 12.33
CA LEU A 25 -7.85 -13.21 13.56
C LEU A 25 -6.89 -12.04 13.76
N ASP A 26 -5.72 -12.06 13.12
CA ASP A 26 -4.72 -11.00 13.25
C ASP A 26 -5.22 -9.64 12.73
N THR A 27 -6.14 -9.68 11.75
CA THR A 27 -6.86 -8.49 11.29
C THR A 27 -7.55 -7.73 12.42
N LYS A 28 -8.08 -8.43 13.44
CA LYS A 28 -8.72 -7.77 14.58
C LYS A 28 -7.68 -7.00 15.41
N ARG A 29 -6.57 -7.65 15.76
CA ARG A 29 -5.44 -7.02 16.48
C ARG A 29 -4.95 -5.78 15.72
N VAL A 30 -4.72 -5.93 14.42
CA VAL A 30 -4.26 -4.84 13.53
C VAL A 30 -5.25 -3.67 13.55
N ASN A 31 -6.57 -3.91 13.47
CA ASN A 31 -7.55 -2.83 13.54
C ASN A 31 -7.56 -2.15 14.91
N GLU A 32 -7.33 -2.86 16.02
CA GLU A 32 -7.19 -2.22 17.34
C GLU A 32 -5.94 -1.32 17.39
N GLU A 33 -4.82 -1.75 16.81
CA GLU A 33 -3.59 -0.94 16.72
C GLU A 33 -3.81 0.31 15.85
N ILE A 34 -4.49 0.18 14.71
CA ILE A 34 -4.86 1.32 13.86
C ILE A 34 -5.77 2.27 14.64
N LYS A 35 -6.80 1.76 15.34
CA LYS A 35 -7.70 2.60 16.15
C LYS A 35 -6.96 3.31 17.28
N HIS A 36 -6.01 2.64 17.92
CA HIS A 36 -5.19 3.26 18.95
C HIS A 36 -4.34 4.41 18.38
N ALA A 37 -3.63 4.17 17.27
CA ALA A 37 -2.85 5.20 16.58
C ALA A 37 -3.71 6.42 16.18
N LEU A 38 -4.87 6.17 15.56
CA LEU A 38 -5.80 7.23 15.18
C LEU A 38 -6.28 8.04 16.39
N LYS A 39 -6.56 7.39 17.54
CA LYS A 39 -6.95 8.07 18.78
C LYS A 39 -5.82 8.89 19.40
N MET A 40 -4.57 8.52 19.18
CA MET A 40 -3.39 9.27 19.61
C MET A 40 -3.09 10.49 18.72
N GLY A 41 -3.85 10.66 17.61
CA GLY A 41 -3.65 11.74 16.65
C GLY A 41 -2.70 11.38 15.49
N ASP A 42 -2.27 10.11 15.40
CA ASP A 42 -1.38 9.66 14.35
C ASP A 42 -2.14 9.41 13.04
N GLY A 43 -1.48 9.69 11.92
CA GLY A 43 -1.93 9.29 10.59
C GLY A 43 -1.49 7.87 10.26
N VAL A 44 -2.39 7.05 9.72
CA VAL A 44 -2.08 5.67 9.31
C VAL A 44 -2.19 5.54 7.80
N ALA A 45 -1.11 5.11 7.15
CA ALA A 45 -1.09 4.78 5.73
C ALA A 45 -1.22 3.27 5.50
N VAL A 46 -2.12 2.86 4.60
CA VAL A 46 -2.36 1.45 4.29
C VAL A 46 -2.33 1.18 2.79
N PHE A 47 -1.73 0.05 2.40
CA PHE A 47 -1.83 -0.47 1.03
C PHE A 47 -3.00 -1.45 0.93
N ALA A 48 -4.17 -0.93 0.56
CA ALA A 48 -5.44 -1.65 0.67
C ALA A 48 -5.56 -2.88 -0.27
N GLU A 49 -4.79 -2.96 -1.36
CA GLU A 49 -4.71 -4.17 -2.20
C GLU A 49 -4.21 -5.40 -1.41
N SER A 50 -3.43 -5.17 -0.36
CA SER A 50 -2.83 -6.20 0.52
C SER A 50 -1.98 -7.25 -0.23
N ARG A 51 -1.48 -6.92 -1.42
CA ARG A 51 -0.58 -7.75 -2.23
C ARG A 51 0.27 -6.88 -3.15
N ILE A 52 1.36 -7.45 -3.65
CA ILE A 52 2.14 -6.85 -4.73
C ILE A 52 1.47 -7.22 -6.04
N SER A 53 1.19 -6.24 -6.89
CA SER A 53 0.59 -6.42 -8.21
C SER A 53 1.60 -6.11 -9.32
N CYS A 54 1.27 -6.50 -10.55
CA CYS A 54 2.11 -6.22 -11.72
C CYS A 54 2.00 -4.77 -12.23
N GLY A 55 1.27 -3.89 -11.52
CA GLY A 55 1.14 -2.47 -11.86
C GLY A 55 0.30 -2.15 -13.10
N LYS A 56 -0.40 -3.14 -13.66
CA LYS A 56 -1.26 -2.96 -14.85
C LYS A 56 -2.65 -2.42 -14.51
N ASP A 57 -3.12 -2.67 -13.29
CA ASP A 57 -4.40 -2.16 -12.78
C ASP A 57 -4.39 -2.19 -11.25
N VAL A 58 -5.21 -1.33 -10.64
CA VAL A 58 -5.43 -1.30 -9.20
C VAL A 58 -6.29 -2.49 -8.81
N GLN A 59 -5.77 -3.37 -7.95
CA GLN A 59 -6.52 -4.52 -7.50
C GLN A 59 -7.61 -4.12 -6.49
N PRO A 60 -8.70 -4.90 -6.37
CA PRO A 60 -9.75 -4.60 -5.40
C PRO A 60 -9.20 -4.47 -3.98
N PHE A 61 -9.64 -3.42 -3.29
CA PHE A 61 -9.22 -3.14 -1.92
C PHE A 61 -9.82 -4.13 -0.94
N ARG A 62 -9.01 -4.58 0.02
CA ARG A 62 -9.44 -5.47 1.10
C ARG A 62 -10.18 -4.65 2.17
N PRO A 63 -11.48 -4.91 2.42
CA PRO A 63 -12.26 -4.16 3.43
C PRO A 63 -11.82 -4.39 4.88
N ALA A 64 -10.90 -5.33 5.10
CA ALA A 64 -10.47 -5.77 6.42
C ALA A 64 -9.77 -4.66 7.22
N LEU A 65 -8.99 -3.82 6.56
CA LEU A 65 -8.19 -2.76 7.20
C LEU A 65 -8.93 -1.41 7.29
N LEU A 66 -10.14 -1.34 6.75
CA LEU A 66 -10.96 -0.14 6.72
C LEU A 66 -12.04 -0.13 7.82
N SER A 67 -12.03 -1.11 8.72
CA SER A 67 -12.95 -1.11 9.88
C SER A 67 -12.60 0.02 10.85
N ALA A 68 -11.30 0.23 11.12
CA ALA A 68 -10.83 1.27 12.04
C ALA A 68 -11.32 2.70 11.69
N PRO A 69 -11.14 3.21 10.45
CA PRO A 69 -11.65 4.54 10.12
C PRO A 69 -13.18 4.63 10.16
N VAL A 70 -13.92 3.57 9.83
CA VAL A 70 -15.39 3.53 9.95
C VAL A 70 -15.82 3.63 11.41
N GLU A 71 -15.24 2.80 12.29
CA GLU A 71 -15.58 2.77 13.72
C GLU A 71 -15.17 4.05 14.45
N CYS A 72 -14.10 4.71 14.00
CA CYS A 72 -13.66 6.00 14.55
C CYS A 72 -14.29 7.22 13.85
N ASN A 73 -15.16 7.03 12.85
CA ASN A 73 -15.75 8.09 12.03
C ASN A 73 -14.68 9.05 11.45
N MET A 74 -13.57 8.49 10.95
CA MET A 74 -12.44 9.23 10.43
C MET A 74 -12.48 9.34 8.89
N PRO A 75 -12.09 10.49 8.32
CA PRO A 75 -11.93 10.64 6.89
C PRO A 75 -10.79 9.75 6.36
N VAL A 76 -11.01 9.10 5.23
CA VAL A 76 -9.95 8.35 4.52
C VAL A 76 -9.51 9.11 3.28
N TYR A 77 -8.26 9.57 3.29
CA TYR A 77 -7.58 10.09 2.11
C TYR A 77 -7.03 8.93 1.27
N TYR A 78 -6.94 9.15 -0.03
CA TYR A 78 -6.47 8.13 -0.96
C TYR A 78 -5.55 8.74 -2.02
N ALA A 79 -4.66 7.91 -2.54
CA ALA A 79 -3.76 8.26 -3.63
C ALA A 79 -3.51 7.05 -4.53
N SER A 80 -3.26 7.31 -5.81
CA SER A 80 -2.66 6.34 -6.73
C SER A 80 -1.15 6.56 -6.79
N ILE A 81 -0.39 5.47 -6.96
CA ILE A 81 1.06 5.51 -7.18
C ILE A 81 1.36 4.77 -8.46
N THR A 82 2.02 5.45 -9.39
CA THR A 82 2.50 4.90 -10.66
C THR A 82 4.00 5.11 -10.77
N TYR A 83 4.68 4.21 -11.47
CA TYR A 83 6.10 4.33 -11.76
C TYR A 83 6.33 4.49 -13.26
N GLU A 84 7.25 5.37 -13.64
CA GLU A 84 7.61 5.67 -15.02
C GLU A 84 9.12 5.41 -15.20
N ALA A 85 9.46 4.78 -16.33
CA ALA A 85 10.85 4.62 -16.74
C ALA A 85 11.47 5.98 -17.08
N ILE A 86 12.78 6.10 -16.87
CA ILE A 86 13.57 7.24 -17.37
C ILE A 86 14.30 6.82 -18.65
N ASP A 87 14.65 7.78 -19.49
CA ASP A 87 15.31 7.51 -20.76
C ASP A 87 16.58 6.69 -20.56
N GLY A 88 16.74 5.66 -21.40
CA GLY A 88 17.86 4.72 -21.32
C GLY A 88 17.70 3.61 -20.26
N THR A 89 16.51 3.42 -19.66
CA THR A 89 16.20 2.25 -18.82
C THR A 89 15.25 1.27 -19.52
N PRO A 90 15.28 -0.03 -19.17
CA PRO A 90 14.27 -0.99 -19.62
C PRO A 90 12.85 -0.59 -19.18
N PRO A 91 11.79 -1.27 -19.68
CA PRO A 91 10.44 -1.07 -19.19
C PRO A 91 10.36 -1.13 -17.66
N ILE A 92 9.59 -0.23 -17.06
CA ILE A 92 9.55 -0.06 -15.60
C ILE A 92 9.10 -1.33 -14.88
N SER A 93 8.22 -2.10 -15.52
CA SER A 93 7.73 -3.40 -15.07
C SER A 93 8.84 -4.45 -14.90
N TYR A 94 10.00 -4.28 -15.55
CA TYR A 94 11.13 -5.19 -15.46
C TYR A 94 11.84 -5.11 -14.10
N PHE A 95 12.05 -3.91 -13.57
CA PHE A 95 12.89 -3.73 -12.38
C PHE A 95 12.17 -3.15 -11.17
N VAL A 96 11.03 -2.45 -11.34
CA VAL A 96 10.25 -1.95 -10.21
C VAL A 96 9.19 -2.96 -9.76
N ALA A 97 8.46 -3.59 -10.67
CA ALA A 97 7.37 -4.48 -10.30
C ALA A 97 7.88 -5.84 -9.78
N TRP A 98 7.64 -6.14 -8.50
CA TRP A 98 8.03 -7.41 -7.85
C TRP A 98 6.89 -8.45 -7.87
N TRP A 99 6.43 -8.82 -9.07
CA TRP A 99 5.32 -9.78 -9.24
C TRP A 99 5.78 -11.20 -9.60
N ARG A 100 7.05 -11.36 -9.97
CA ARG A 100 7.66 -12.65 -10.33
C ARG A 100 8.00 -13.47 -9.09
N PRO A 101 7.97 -14.81 -9.15
CA PRO A 101 8.38 -15.67 -8.05
C PRO A 101 9.92 -15.65 -7.94
N GLU A 102 10.44 -14.57 -7.36
CA GLU A 102 11.87 -14.37 -7.13
C GLU A 102 12.10 -13.89 -5.69
N PRO A 103 13.25 -14.24 -5.08
CA PRO A 103 13.57 -13.73 -3.75
C PRO A 103 13.72 -12.21 -3.77
N PHE A 104 13.28 -11.56 -2.69
CA PHE A 104 13.36 -10.11 -2.54
C PHE A 104 14.77 -9.54 -2.78
N THR A 105 15.82 -10.26 -2.38
CA THR A 105 17.22 -9.86 -2.60
C THR A 105 17.55 -9.66 -4.07
N TYR A 106 17.12 -10.58 -4.94
CA TYR A 106 17.37 -10.49 -6.37
C TYR A 106 16.62 -9.31 -6.99
N HIS A 107 15.37 -9.10 -6.58
CA HIS A 107 14.60 -7.93 -7.00
C HIS A 107 15.28 -6.62 -6.55
N LEU A 108 15.70 -6.54 -5.28
CA LEU A 108 16.34 -5.35 -4.72
C LEU A 108 17.67 -5.01 -5.41
N ILE A 109 18.54 -6.01 -5.63
CA ILE A 109 19.80 -5.80 -6.35
C ILE A 109 19.54 -5.32 -7.77
N ARG A 110 18.56 -5.92 -8.46
CA ARG A 110 18.16 -5.47 -9.81
C ARG A 110 17.64 -4.03 -9.79
N LEU A 111 16.77 -3.68 -8.83
CA LEU A 111 16.24 -2.32 -8.68
C LEU A 111 17.36 -1.30 -8.47
N LEU A 112 18.29 -1.58 -7.56
CA LEU A 112 19.42 -0.70 -7.23
C LEU A 112 20.47 -0.61 -8.35
N GLY A 113 20.47 -1.54 -9.30
CA GLY A 113 21.36 -1.53 -10.46
C GLY A 113 20.99 -0.49 -11.54
N TYR A 114 19.81 0.13 -11.45
CA TYR A 114 19.39 1.18 -12.39
C TYR A 114 19.55 2.58 -11.80
N ARG A 115 19.80 3.57 -12.67
CA ARG A 115 20.05 4.98 -12.29
C ARG A 115 18.87 5.63 -11.56
N GLY A 116 17.67 5.08 -11.73
CA GLY A 116 16.46 5.54 -11.06
C GLY A 116 15.21 5.30 -11.90
N PHE A 117 14.09 5.78 -11.38
CA PHE A 117 12.79 5.82 -12.03
C PHE A 117 12.00 7.00 -11.46
N LYS A 118 10.94 7.43 -12.14
CA LYS A 118 10.02 8.45 -11.62
C LYS A 118 8.86 7.77 -10.92
N ALA A 119 8.51 8.24 -9.72
CA ALA A 119 7.28 7.87 -9.05
C ALA A 119 6.30 9.04 -9.15
N ARG A 120 5.09 8.76 -9.64
CA ARG A 120 3.99 9.72 -9.70
C ARG A 120 2.97 9.33 -8.64
N VAL A 121 2.64 10.27 -7.77
CA VAL A 121 1.60 10.11 -6.76
C VAL A 121 0.48 11.10 -7.06
N ILE A 122 -0.75 10.61 -7.21
CA ILE A 122 -1.92 11.45 -7.46
C ILE A 122 -2.89 11.26 -6.29
N PHE A 123 -3.06 12.33 -5.51
CA PHE A 123 -4.00 12.35 -4.38
C PHE A 123 -5.43 12.62 -4.86
N GLY A 124 -6.40 12.01 -4.19
CA GLY A 124 -7.80 12.39 -4.33
C GLY A 124 -8.06 13.79 -3.79
N GLU A 125 -8.98 14.52 -4.41
CA GLU A 125 -9.28 15.91 -4.03
C GLU A 125 -9.94 16.03 -2.65
N GLN A 126 -10.82 15.08 -2.30
CA GLN A 126 -11.56 15.07 -1.05
C GLN A 126 -11.46 13.71 -0.36
N PRO A 127 -11.40 13.68 0.98
CA PRO A 127 -11.46 12.43 1.72
C PRO A 127 -12.86 11.81 1.63
N ILE A 128 -12.93 10.50 1.88
CA ILE A 128 -14.18 9.74 1.89
C ILE A 128 -14.47 9.29 3.33
N TYR A 129 -15.70 9.50 3.77
CA TYR A 129 -16.25 8.90 4.98
C TYR A 129 -17.06 7.67 4.62
N GLY A 130 -17.11 6.68 5.51
CA GLY A 130 -17.91 5.48 5.30
C GLY A 130 -18.52 4.98 6.59
N THR A 131 -19.73 4.44 6.50
CA THR A 131 -20.43 3.74 7.60
C THR A 131 -20.32 2.23 7.47
N ASP A 132 -20.02 1.71 6.28
CA ASP A 132 -19.71 0.31 6.02
C ASP A 132 -18.33 0.16 5.37
N ARG A 133 -17.51 -0.73 5.92
CA ARG A 133 -16.13 -0.95 5.47
C ARG A 133 -16.03 -1.52 4.05
N LYS A 134 -17.01 -2.29 3.58
CA LYS A 134 -16.99 -2.87 2.22
C LYS A 134 -17.36 -1.82 1.20
N GLU A 135 -18.36 -1.01 1.50
CA GLU A 135 -18.73 0.14 0.67
C GLU A 135 -17.57 1.14 0.57
N LEU A 136 -16.98 1.50 1.71
CA LEU A 136 -15.82 2.39 1.75
C LEU A 136 -14.65 1.83 0.92
N ALA A 137 -14.36 0.54 1.02
CA ALA A 137 -13.33 -0.11 0.22
C ALA A 137 -13.60 0.01 -1.29
N ASN A 138 -14.85 -0.20 -1.71
CA ASN A 138 -15.24 -0.13 -3.11
C ASN A 138 -15.17 1.31 -3.64
N GLN A 139 -15.66 2.30 -2.88
CA GLN A 139 -15.58 3.72 -3.27
C GLN A 139 -14.12 4.18 -3.40
N LEU A 140 -13.28 3.85 -2.41
CA LEU A 140 -11.84 4.15 -2.45
C LEU A 140 -11.16 3.48 -3.64
N TRP A 141 -11.46 2.20 -3.89
CA TRP A 141 -10.89 1.47 -5.03
C TRP A 141 -11.27 2.12 -6.36
N GLN A 142 -12.55 2.46 -6.56
CA GLN A 142 -13.01 3.12 -7.78
C GLN A 142 -12.32 4.47 -7.99
N ASN A 143 -12.18 5.27 -6.94
CA ASN A 143 -11.57 6.60 -7.06
C ASN A 143 -10.04 6.54 -7.25
N VAL A 144 -9.35 5.62 -6.57
CA VAL A 144 -7.92 5.38 -6.82
C VAL A 144 -7.70 4.89 -8.25
N ARG A 145 -8.55 3.96 -8.73
CA ARG A 145 -8.45 3.41 -10.08
C ARG A 145 -8.69 4.45 -11.18
N LYS A 146 -9.61 5.41 -10.98
CA LYS A 146 -9.81 6.55 -11.91
C LYS A 146 -8.55 7.39 -12.10
N ASN A 147 -7.78 7.57 -11.03
CA ASN A 147 -6.54 8.35 -11.02
C ASN A 147 -5.29 7.50 -11.33
N PHE A 148 -5.46 6.20 -11.55
CA PHE A 148 -4.33 5.30 -11.74
C PHE A 148 -3.88 5.31 -13.21
N ILE A 149 -2.58 5.49 -13.41
CA ILE A 149 -1.95 5.40 -14.72
C ILE A 149 -1.25 4.03 -14.78
N PRO A 150 -1.68 3.10 -15.65
CA PRO A 150 -1.03 1.80 -15.78
C PRO A 150 0.42 1.92 -16.20
N ILE A 151 1.28 1.06 -15.64
CA ILE A 151 2.65 0.95 -16.13
C ILE A 151 2.67 0.24 -17.49
N GLN A 152 3.51 0.74 -18.41
CA GLN A 152 3.76 0.13 -19.71
C GLN A 152 4.79 -1.01 -19.62
#